data_AF-C4J7P1-F1
#
_entry.id   AF-C4J7P1-F1
#
_cell.length_a   1.000
_cell.length_b   1.000
_cell.length_c   1.000
_cell.angle_alpha   90.00
_cell.angle_beta   90.00
_cell.angle_gamma   90.00
#
_symmetry.space_group_name_H-M   'P 1'
#
loop_
_entity.id
_entity.type
_entity.pdbx_description
1 polymer ?
#
loop_
_entity_poly.entity_id
_entity_poly.type
_entity_poly.pdbx_seq_one_letter_code
_entity_poly.pdbx_strand_id
1 'polypeptide(L)'
;MTEPVARDVYGRVEPVAKDLYVRYEPAAEHLAVSAWRSLNGLPVFPHVAEIVVPTAAHWADKYNRAVAAAAEHGYAGAKYLPAIPTERIAKVFSSAPEAEPLAEGQ
;
A
#
# COMPACT_ATOMS: atom_id res chain seq x y z
N MET A 1 18.06 -33.71 2.69
CA MET A 1 16.91 -34.34 1.99
C MET A 1 15.58 -33.59 2.18
N THR A 2 15.53 -32.42 2.81
CA THR A 2 14.28 -31.68 3.12
C THR A 2 13.91 -30.59 2.12
N GLU A 3 14.87 -30.08 1.34
CA GLU A 3 14.65 -29.10 0.27
C GLU A 3 13.58 -29.48 -0.79
N PRO A 4 13.48 -30.72 -1.31
CA PRO A 4 12.51 -31.03 -2.36
C PRO A 4 11.05 -30.94 -1.88
N VAL A 5 10.80 -31.29 -0.61
CA VAL A 5 9.46 -31.20 -0.01
C VAL A 5 9.08 -29.76 0.26
N ALA A 6 10.01 -28.96 0.81
CA ALA A 6 9.77 -27.54 1.07
C ALA A 6 9.44 -26.77 -0.22
N ARG A 7 10.15 -27.07 -1.31
CA ARG A 7 9.93 -26.44 -2.62
C ARG A 7 8.58 -26.83 -3.25
N ASP A 8 8.16 -28.09 -3.14
CA ASP A 8 6.85 -28.55 -3.65
C ASP A 8 5.69 -27.88 -2.89
N VAL A 9 5.78 -27.82 -1.56
CA VAL A 9 4.77 -27.13 -0.73
C VAL A 9 4.73 -25.64 -1.07
N TYR A 10 5.88 -25.00 -1.22
CA TYR A 10 5.98 -23.60 -1.64
C TYR A 10 5.35 -23.35 -3.02
N GLY A 11 5.59 -24.23 -3.98
CA GLY A 11 5.01 -24.16 -5.32
C GLY A 11 3.49 -24.23 -5.32
N ARG A 12 2.87 -24.85 -4.30
CA ARG A 12 1.42 -24.89 -4.13
C ARG A 12 0.87 -23.69 -3.37
N VAL A 13 1.58 -23.21 -2.34
CA VAL A 13 1.10 -22.10 -1.50
C VAL A 13 1.21 -20.76 -2.22
N GLU A 14 2.28 -20.53 -2.98
CA GLU A 14 2.50 -19.26 -3.68
C GLU A 14 1.35 -18.83 -4.62
N PRO A 15 0.88 -19.66 -5.56
CA PRO A 15 -0.21 -19.27 -6.46
C PRO A 15 -1.53 -19.06 -5.71
N VAL A 16 -1.77 -19.82 -4.63
CA VAL A 16 -2.96 -19.64 -3.78
C VAL A 16 -2.90 -18.31 -3.05
N ALA A 17 -1.76 -17.96 -2.46
CA ALA A 17 -1.59 -16.66 -1.79
C ALA A 17 -1.78 -15.48 -2.75
N LYS A 18 -1.22 -15.59 -3.97
CA LYS A 18 -1.40 -14.59 -5.03
C LYS A 18 -2.85 -14.48 -5.50
N ASP A 19 -3.53 -15.60 -5.75
CA ASP A 19 -4.95 -15.62 -6.15
C ASP A 19 -5.85 -14.97 -5.10
N LEU A 20 -5.62 -15.30 -3.81
CA LEU A 20 -6.36 -14.68 -2.71
C LEU A 20 -6.13 -13.16 -2.67
N TYR A 21 -4.87 -12.71 -2.78
CA TYR A 21 -4.56 -11.28 -2.80
C TYR A 21 -5.31 -10.55 -3.93
N VAL A 22 -5.19 -11.05 -5.17
CA VAL A 22 -5.84 -10.47 -6.35
C VAL A 22 -7.37 -10.46 -6.20
N ARG A 23 -7.96 -11.48 -5.58
CA ARG A 23 -9.41 -11.54 -5.37
C ARG A 23 -9.89 -10.51 -4.35
N TYR A 24 -9.12 -10.25 -3.30
CA TYR A 24 -9.53 -9.35 -2.22
C TYR A 24 -9.09 -7.90 -2.41
N GLU A 25 -8.05 -7.64 -3.22
CA GLU A 25 -7.54 -6.30 -3.49
C GLU A 25 -8.64 -5.31 -3.91
N PRO A 26 -9.54 -5.60 -4.88
CA PRO A 26 -10.59 -4.65 -5.26
C PRO A 26 -11.57 -4.32 -4.13
N ALA A 27 -11.90 -5.31 -3.28
CA ALA A 27 -12.78 -5.11 -2.15
C ALA A 27 -12.10 -4.27 -1.05
N ALA A 28 -10.81 -4.53 -0.79
CA ALA A 28 -10.01 -3.77 0.15
C ALA A 28 -9.83 -2.32 -0.32
N GLU A 29 -9.56 -2.10 -1.60
CA GLU A 29 -9.46 -0.76 -2.21
C GLU A 29 -10.78 -0.01 -2.10
N HIS A 30 -11.90 -0.64 -2.47
CA HIS A 30 -13.22 -0.02 -2.38
C HIS A 30 -13.56 0.38 -0.93
N LEU A 31 -13.26 -0.50 0.04
CA LEU A 31 -13.46 -0.21 1.45
C LEU A 31 -12.56 0.95 1.92
N ALA A 32 -11.28 0.93 1.55
CA ALA A 32 -10.34 1.99 1.91
C ALA A 32 -10.80 3.35 1.34
N VAL A 33 -11.20 3.40 0.07
CA VAL A 33 -11.67 4.63 -0.59
C VAL A 33 -12.98 5.12 0.02
N SER A 34 -13.94 4.23 0.26
CA SER A 34 -15.24 4.61 0.86
C SER A 34 -15.09 5.10 2.29
N ALA A 35 -14.25 4.44 3.10
CA ALA A 35 -13.91 4.89 4.45
C ALA A 35 -13.20 6.25 4.41
N TRP A 36 -12.21 6.43 3.53
CA TRP A 36 -11.49 7.70 3.39
C TRP A 36 -12.45 8.84 3.03
N ARG A 37 -13.34 8.64 2.05
CA ARG A 37 -14.36 9.66 1.68
C ARG A 37 -15.29 9.99 2.84
N SER A 38 -15.77 8.97 3.55
CA SER A 38 -16.67 9.15 4.70
C SER A 38 -15.99 9.95 5.82
N LEU A 39 -14.71 9.67 6.07
CA LEU A 39 -13.89 10.39 7.05
C LEU A 39 -13.65 11.84 6.63
N ASN A 40 -13.38 12.12 5.35
CA ASN A 40 -13.23 13.50 4.85
C ASN A 40 -14.52 14.34 4.94
N GLY A 41 -15.69 13.71 5.11
CA GLY A 41 -16.93 14.42 5.41
C GLY A 41 -17.03 14.95 6.85
N LEU A 42 -16.13 14.51 7.75
CA LEU A 42 -16.12 14.95 9.14
C LEU A 42 -15.28 16.23 9.28
N PRO A 43 -15.76 17.26 9.99
CA PRO A 43 -15.13 18.58 10.04
C PRO A 43 -13.72 18.58 10.65
N VAL A 44 -13.41 17.62 11.53
CA VAL A 44 -12.11 17.56 12.23
C VAL A 44 -11.14 16.59 11.55
N PHE A 45 -11.61 15.73 10.65
CA PHE A 45 -10.76 14.70 10.05
C PHE A 45 -9.55 15.23 9.28
N PRO A 46 -9.62 16.33 8.51
CA PRO A 46 -8.44 16.86 7.82
C PRO A 46 -7.26 17.14 8.77
N HIS A 47 -7.52 17.74 9.93
CA HIS A 47 -6.50 18.02 10.95
C HIS A 47 -5.92 16.73 11.55
N VAL A 48 -6.77 15.71 11.73
CA VAL A 48 -6.32 14.40 12.21
C VAL A 48 -5.46 13.71 11.14
N ALA A 49 -5.85 13.82 9.88
CA ALA A 49 -5.11 13.24 8.75
C ALA A 49 -3.70 13.83 8.63
N GLU A 50 -3.51 15.13 8.90
CA GLU A 50 -2.17 15.77 8.92
C GLU A 50 -1.19 15.12 9.91
N ILE A 51 -1.70 14.53 11.01
CA ILE A 51 -0.88 13.85 12.02
C ILE A 51 -0.72 12.36 11.67
N VAL A 52 -1.81 11.73 11.23
CA VAL A 52 -1.84 10.28 10.97
C VAL A 52 -1.10 9.93 9.69
N VAL A 53 -1.20 10.73 8.63
CA VAL A 53 -0.58 10.45 7.33
C VAL A 53 0.96 10.36 7.43
N PRO A 54 1.68 11.32 8.05
CA PRO A 54 3.13 11.19 8.23
C PRO A 54 3.52 9.99 9.11
N THR A 55 2.72 9.70 10.14
CA THR A 55 2.95 8.55 11.00
C THR A 55 2.81 7.24 10.22
N ALA A 56 1.74 7.10 9.43
CA ALA A 56 1.53 5.94 8.57
C ALA A 56 2.65 5.80 7.53
N ALA A 57 3.10 6.90 6.92
CA ALA A 57 4.22 6.90 5.98
C ALA A 57 5.53 6.43 6.63
N HIS A 58 5.82 6.88 7.86
CA HIS A 58 7.01 6.45 8.60
C HIS A 58 7.00 4.93 8.90
N TRP A 59 5.85 4.42 9.34
CA TRP A 59 5.71 2.98 9.59
C TRP A 59 5.75 2.15 8.31
N ALA A 60 5.20 2.67 7.21
CA ALA A 60 5.28 2.03 5.90
C ALA A 60 6.73 1.93 5.39
N ASP A 61 7.52 2.99 5.51
CA ASP A 61 8.96 2.98 5.18
C ASP A 61 9.71 1.94 6.05
N LYS A 62 9.47 1.93 7.36
CA LYS A 62 10.09 0.95 8.26
C LYS A 62 9.74 -0.49 7.90
N TYR A 63 8.47 -0.76 7.59
CA TYR A 63 8.01 -2.07 7.12
C TYR A 63 8.70 -2.47 5.82
N ASN A 64 8.68 -1.59 4.82
CA ASN A 64 9.30 -1.84 3.51
C ASN A 64 10.79 -2.16 3.63
N ARG A 65 11.53 -1.41 4.46
CA ARG A 65 12.94 -1.69 4.76
C ARG A 65 13.14 -3.04 5.43
N ALA A 66 12.28 -3.40 6.39
CA ALA A 66 12.36 -4.69 7.06
C ALA A 66 12.10 -5.85 6.09
N VAL A 67 11.12 -5.73 5.19
CA VAL A 67 10.85 -6.72 4.15
C VAL A 67 12.02 -6.84 3.18
N ALA A 68 12.58 -5.72 2.71
CA ALA A 68 13.74 -5.70 1.83
C ALA A 68 14.96 -6.37 2.49
N ALA A 69 15.29 -5.97 3.73
CA ALA A 69 16.39 -6.57 4.48
C ALA A 69 16.18 -8.08 4.69
N ALA A 70 14.96 -8.52 5.04
CA ALA A 70 14.67 -9.95 5.20
C ALA A 70 14.85 -10.72 3.88
N ALA A 71 14.46 -10.13 2.75
CA ALA A 71 14.68 -10.73 1.43
C ALA A 71 16.18 -10.83 1.08
N GLU A 72 16.98 -9.79 1.36
CA GLU A 72 18.43 -9.78 1.17
C GLU A 72 19.14 -10.85 2.00
N HIS A 73 18.66 -11.12 3.21
CA HIS A 73 19.21 -12.15 4.10
C HIS A 73 18.72 -13.58 3.78
N GLY A 74 17.95 -13.75 2.69
CA GLY A 74 17.50 -15.07 2.23
C GLY A 74 16.34 -15.66 3.03
N TYR A 75 15.61 -14.86 3.83
CA TYR A 75 14.42 -15.36 4.51
C TYR A 75 13.33 -15.70 3.49
N ALA A 76 13.06 -17.00 3.33
CA ALA A 76 12.11 -17.52 2.34
C ALA A 76 10.68 -16.98 2.46
N GLY A 77 10.29 -16.47 3.64
CA GLY A 77 8.99 -15.82 3.85
C GLY A 77 8.90 -14.38 3.34
N ALA A 78 10.01 -13.66 3.23
CA ALA A 78 10.02 -12.23 2.89
C ALA A 78 9.53 -11.97 1.47
N LYS A 79 9.77 -12.89 0.52
CA LYS A 79 9.28 -12.78 -0.87
C LYS A 79 7.75 -12.84 -1.02
N TYR A 80 7.02 -13.18 0.04
CA TYR A 80 5.55 -13.17 0.05
C TYR A 80 4.97 -11.96 0.77
N LEU A 81 5.80 -11.12 1.38
CA LEU A 81 5.38 -9.90 2.03
C LEU A 81 5.40 -8.77 0.99
N PRO A 82 4.24 -8.23 0.59
CA PRO A 82 4.19 -7.17 -0.41
C PRO A 82 4.67 -5.84 0.19
N ALA A 83 5.53 -5.12 -0.53
CA ALA A 83 5.90 -3.76 -0.15
C ALA A 83 4.68 -2.82 -0.29
N ILE A 84 4.55 -1.87 0.63
CA ILE A 84 3.54 -0.81 0.57
C ILE A 84 4.00 0.21 -0.50
N PRO A 85 3.20 0.52 -1.53
CA PRO A 85 3.63 1.35 -2.65
C PRO A 85 3.54 2.85 -2.32
N THR A 86 4.35 3.33 -1.38
CA THR A 86 4.35 4.69 -0.85
C THR A 86 4.53 5.76 -1.94
N GLU A 87 5.36 5.51 -2.94
CA GLU A 87 5.64 6.46 -4.04
C GLU A 87 4.42 6.60 -4.96
N ARG A 88 3.74 5.48 -5.25
CA ARG A 88 2.51 5.49 -6.07
C ARG A 88 1.40 6.26 -5.34
N ILE A 89 1.25 6.01 -4.04
CA ILE A 89 0.27 6.71 -3.19
C ILE A 89 0.57 8.21 -3.19
N ALA A 90 1.81 8.60 -2.88
CA ALA A 90 2.22 10.00 -2.88
C ALA A 90 1.95 10.69 -4.23
N LYS A 91 2.29 10.03 -5.35
CA LYS A 91 2.05 10.57 -6.70
C LYS A 91 0.57 10.87 -6.97
N VAL A 92 -0.35 10.00 -6.52
CA VAL A 92 -1.81 10.24 -6.69
C VAL A 92 -2.25 11.50 -5.94
N PHE A 93 -1.69 11.75 -4.76
CA PHE A 93 -2.05 12.90 -3.92
C PHE A 93 -1.27 14.19 -4.23
N SER A 94 -0.11 14.11 -4.88
CA SER A 94 0.66 15.29 -5.33
C SER A 94 0.12 15.93 -6.60
N SER A 95 -0.80 15.28 -7.32
CA SER A 95 -1.50 15.85 -8.46
C SER A 95 -2.54 16.87 -7.98
N ALA A 96 -2.13 18.12 -7.78
CA ALA A 96 -3.07 19.24 -7.69
C ALA A 96 -3.87 19.35 -9.02
N PRO A 97 -5.13 19.82 -9.00
CA PRO A 97 -5.75 20.25 -10.24
C PRO A 97 -4.89 21.38 -10.81
N GLU A 98 -4.53 21.27 -12.09
CA GLU A 98 -3.97 22.40 -12.83
C GLU A 98 -4.92 23.58 -12.60
N ALA A 99 -4.43 24.63 -11.95
CA ALA A 99 -5.19 25.85 -11.79
C ALA A 99 -5.48 26.36 -13.21
N GLU A 100 -6.73 26.22 -13.64
CA GLU A 100 -7.26 26.91 -14.81
C GLU A 100 -6.80 28.37 -14.71
N PRO A 101 -6.04 28.90 -15.69
CA PRO A 101 -5.70 30.30 -15.67
C PRO A 101 -7.01 31.07 -15.79
N LEU A 102 -7.38 31.77 -14.72
CA LEU A 102 -8.42 32.79 -14.75
C LEU A 102 -8.03 33.74 -15.88
N ALA A 103 -8.75 33.64 -17.00
CA ALA A 103 -8.68 34.61 -18.06
C ALA A 103 -9.15 35.94 -17.47
N GLU A 104 -8.20 36.79 -17.09
CA GLU A 104 -8.46 38.20 -16.86
C GLU A 104 -8.91 38.81 -18.19
N GLY A 105 -10.20 39.09 -18.26
CA GLY A 105 -10.82 39.80 -19.35
C GLY A 105 -12.05 40.52 -18.85
N GLN A 106 -11.86 41.74 -18.33
CA GLN A 106 -12.54 42.98 -18.74
C GLN A 106 -12.16 44.17 -17.85
#